data_AF-A0A2G4F542-F1
#
_entry.id   AF-A0A2G4F542-F1
#
_cell.length_a   1.000
_cell.length_b   1.000
_cell.length_c   1.000
_cell.angle_alpha   90.00
_cell.angle_beta   90.00
_cell.angle_gamma   90.00
#
_symmetry.space_group_name_H-M   'P 1'
#
loop_
_entity.id
_entity.type
_entity.pdbx_description
1 polymer ?
#
loop_
_entity_poly.entity_id
_entity_poly.type
_entity_poly.pdbx_seq_one_letter_code
_entity_poly.pdbx_strand_id
1 'polypeptide(L)' 'MTQTLLPQFTIAELVFQVYHSGLLTQTHRQQLMTVLLNDCLTEEDQTAINRLLHAVRRGWLKVVD' A
#
# COMPACT_ATOMS: atom_id res chain seq x y z
N MET A 1 -16.14 -2.45 23.73
CA MET A 1 -15.71 -1.17 23.12
C MET A 1 -14.90 -1.52 21.88
N THR A 2 -15.48 -1.34 20.69
CA THR A 2 -14.79 -1.60 19.43
C THR A 2 -13.72 -0.53 19.23
N GLN A 3 -12.47 -0.91 19.45
CA GLN A 3 -11.32 -0.06 19.17
C GLN A 3 -11.24 0.10 17.65
N THR A 4 -11.72 1.24 17.15
CA THR A 4 -11.48 1.68 15.77
C THR A 4 -9.97 1.92 15.66
N LEU A 5 -9.24 0.91 15.17
CA LEU A 5 -7.86 1.06 14.73
C LEU A 5 -7.88 2.02 13.55
N LEU A 6 -7.68 3.31 13.83
CA LEU A 6 -7.32 4.25 12.78
C LEU A 6 -6.11 3.68 12.06
N PRO A 7 -6.10 3.66 10.72
CA PRO A 7 -4.93 3.19 9.99
C PRO A 7 -3.74 4.07 10.40
N GLN A 8 -2.67 3.42 10.89
CA GLN A 8 -1.49 4.09 11.43
C GLN A 8 -0.63 4.77 10.34
N PHE A 9 -1.13 4.75 9.10
CA PHE A 9 -0.51 5.24 7.88
C PHE A 9 -1.61 5.50 6.84
N THR A 10 -1.33 6.35 5.86
CA THR A 10 -2.17 6.53 4.66
C THR A 10 -1.62 5.75 3.47
N ILE A 11 -2.46 5.44 2.48
CA ILE A 11 -1.98 4.80 1.24
C ILE A 11 -0.96 5.67 0.52
N ALA A 12 -1.17 6.99 0.52
CA ALA A 12 -0.23 7.95 -0.04
C ALA A 12 1.17 7.81 0.58
N GLU A 13 1.26 7.72 1.91
CA GLU A 13 2.53 7.50 2.61
C GLU A 13 3.16 6.14 2.28
N LEU A 14 2.37 5.06 2.25
CA LEU A 14 2.85 3.73 1.87
C LEU A 14 3.44 3.74 0.47
N VAL A 15 2.69 4.29 -0.49
CA VAL A 15 3.13 4.38 -1.89
C VAL A 15 4.38 5.24 -1.99
N PHE A 16 4.43 6.39 -1.31
CA PHE A 16 5.63 7.22 -1.26
C PHE A 16 6.85 6.45 -0.74
N GLN A 17 6.73 5.73 0.38
CA GLN A 17 7.82 4.93 0.95
C GLN A 17 8.32 3.84 0.00
N VAL A 18 7.41 3.15 -0.68
CA VAL A 18 7.78 2.11 -1.65
C VAL A 18 8.46 2.71 -2.88
N TYR A 19 7.94 3.80 -3.44
CA TYR A 19 8.57 4.44 -4.60
C TYR A 19 9.92 5.09 -4.25
N HIS A 20 10.05 5.67 -3.06
CA HIS A 20 11.31 6.25 -2.60
C HIS A 20 12.40 5.18 -2.38
N SER A 21 12.04 4.04 -1.80
CA SER A 21 13.00 2.94 -1.56
C SER A 21 13.20 2.04 -2.78
N GLY A 22 12.23 1.98 -3.69
CA GLY A 22 12.16 0.96 -4.75
C GLY A 22 11.79 -0.44 -4.23
N LEU A 23 11.47 -0.58 -2.94
CA LEU A 23 11.30 -1.87 -2.26
C LEU A 23 9.89 -2.03 -1.67
N LEU A 24 9.23 -3.14 -2.01
CA LEU A 24 7.97 -3.55 -1.41
C LEU A 24 8.23 -4.66 -0.37
N THR A 25 8.39 -4.26 0.90
CA THR A 25 8.70 -5.14 2.04
C THR A 25 7.47 -5.91 2.53
N GLN A 26 7.68 -6.91 3.41
CA GLN A 26 6.57 -7.62 4.07
C GLN A 26 5.63 -6.66 4.83
N THR A 27 6.17 -5.66 5.53
CA THR A 27 5.37 -4.66 6.25
C THR A 27 4.44 -3.89 5.29
N HIS A 28 4.96 -3.40 4.16
CA HIS A 28 4.14 -2.71 3.16
C HIS A 28 3.03 -3.62 2.60
N ARG A 29 3.32 -4.92 2.41
CA ARG A 29 2.30 -5.88 1.96
C ARG A 29 1.21 -6.13 3.00
N GLN A 30 1.56 -6.24 4.27
CA GLN A 30 0.58 -6.39 5.36
C GLN A 30 -0.31 -5.15 5.47
N GLN A 31 0.28 -3.98 5.35
CA GLN A 31 -0.43 -2.71 5.30
C GLN A 31 -1.41 -2.65 4.11
N LEU A 32 -0.97 -3.01 2.91
CA LEU A 32 -1.83 -3.10 1.73
C LEU A 32 -2.98 -4.11 1.93
N MET A 33 -2.72 -5.28 2.53
CA MET A 33 -3.77 -6.25 2.84
C MET A 33 -4.82 -5.68 3.78
N THR A 34 -4.40 -5.04 4.87
CA THR A 34 -5.33 -4.40 5.83
C THR A 34 -6.22 -3.37 5.15
N VAL A 35 -5.66 -2.59 4.23
CA VAL A 35 -6.39 -1.56 3.50
C VAL A 35 -7.36 -2.17 2.48
N LEU A 36 -6.92 -3.16 1.71
CA LEU A 36 -7.75 -3.84 0.71
C LEU A 36 -8.94 -4.59 1.34
N LEU A 37 -8.80 -5.05 2.59
CA LEU A 37 -9.86 -5.74 3.32
C LEU A 37 -10.88 -4.81 3.98
N ASN A 38 -10.61 -3.49 4.05
CA ASN A 38 -11.44 -2.54 4.80
C ASN A 38 -12.61 -1.92 4.00
N ASP A 39 -12.90 -2.38 2.76
CA ASP A 39 -14.00 -1.99 1.83
C ASP A 39 -14.22 -0.48 1.55
N CYS A 40 -13.52 0.42 2.24
CA CYS A 40 -13.66 1.87 2.15
C CYS A 40 -12.46 2.50 1.44
N LEU A 41 -12.20 2.10 0.19
CA LEU A 41 -11.15 2.71 -0.63
C LEU A 41 -11.69 3.83 -1.51
N THR A 42 -11.11 5.02 -1.39
CA THR A 42 -11.40 6.12 -2.31
C THR A 42 -10.88 5.82 -3.73
N GLU A 43 -11.36 6.54 -4.73
CA GLU A 43 -10.86 6.41 -6.11
C GLU A 43 -9.37 6.78 -6.23
N GLU A 44 -8.93 7.76 -5.45
CA GLU A 44 -7.53 8.18 -5.37
C GLU A 44 -6.65 7.06 -4.83
N ASP A 45 -7.09 6.44 -3.73
CA ASP A 45 -6.44 5.30 -3.11
C ASP A 45 -6.34 4.09 -4.04
N GLN A 46 -7.43 3.74 -4.73
CA GLN A 46 -7.43 2.69 -5.74
C GLN A 46 -6.45 3.00 -6.88
N THR A 47 -6.43 4.25 -7.33
CA THR A 47 -5.50 4.69 -8.38
C THR A 47 -4.04 4.56 -7.92
N ALA A 48 -3.74 4.93 -6.68
CA ALA A 48 -2.41 4.80 -6.09
C ALA A 48 -1.97 3.33 -5.98
N ILE A 49 -2.84 2.45 -5.49
CA ILE A 49 -2.58 1.00 -5.42
C ILE A 49 -2.37 0.42 -6.82
N ASN A 50 -3.21 0.77 -7.80
CA ASN A 50 -3.08 0.26 -9.17
C ASN A 50 -1.74 0.66 -9.80
N ARG A 51 -1.27 1.89 -9.59
CA ARG A 51 0.05 2.36 -10.04
C ARG A 51 1.18 1.59 -9.37
N LEU A 52 1.08 1.36 -8.06
CA LEU A 52 2.03 0.56 -7.30
C LEU A 52 2.16 -0.86 -7.88
N LEU A 53 1.03 -1.56 -8.06
CA LEU A 53 0.99 -2.90 -8.62
C LEU A 53 1.52 -2.93 -10.07
N HIS A 54 1.20 -1.91 -10.86
CA HIS A 54 1.75 -1.78 -12.21
C HIS A 54 3.28 -1.66 -12.19
N ALA A 55 3.84 -0.81 -11.33
CA ALA A 55 5.28 -0.64 -11.19
C ALA A 55 6.00 -1.92 -10.72
N VAL A 56 5.39 -2.68 -9.81
CA VAL A 56 5.89 -4.02 -9.43
C VAL A 56 5.89 -4.97 -10.64
N ARG A 57 4.79 -5.06 -11.39
CA ARG A 57 4.68 -5.93 -12.58
C ARG A 57 5.68 -5.57 -13.68
N ARG A 58 6.04 -4.28 -13.81
CA ARG A 58 7.06 -3.79 -14.75
C ARG A 58 8.49 -4.01 -14.27
N GLY A 59 8.68 -4.51 -13.04
CA GLY A 59 10.00 -4.68 -12.43
C GLY A 59 10.66 -3.38 -11.98
N TRP A 60 9.91 -2.28 -11.90
CA TRP A 60 10.43 -1.00 -11.39
C TRP A 60 10.54 -0.99 -9.86
N LEU A 61 9.68 -1.78 -9.20
CA LEU A 61 9.72 -1.98 -7.76
C LEU A 61 10.04 -3.44 -7.47
N LYS A 62 10.96 -3.68 -6.53
CA LYS A 62 11.36 -5.02 -6.13
C LYS A 62 10.58 -5.44 -4.90
N VAL A 63 9.90 -6.58 -4.98
CA VAL A 63 9.31 -7.21 -3.80
C VAL A 63 10.43 -7.89 -3.01
N VAL A 64 10.50 -7.60 -1.72
CA VAL A 64 11.50 -8.16 -0.80
C VAL A 64 10.80 -8.72 0.44
N ASP A 65 11.37 -9.75 1.03
CA ASP A 65 10.88 -10.29 2.31
C ASP A 65 11.24 -9.35 3.46
#